data_AF-A0A1M4X623-F1
#
_entry.id   AF-A0A1M4X623-F1
#
_cell.length_a   1.000
_cell.length_b   1.000
_cell.length_c   1.000
_cell.angle_alpha   90.00
_cell.angle_beta   90.00
_cell.angle_gamma   90.00
#
_symmetry.space_group_name_H-M   'P 1'
#
loop_
_entity.id
_entity.type
_entity.pdbx_description
1 polymer ?
#
loop_
_entity_poly.entity_id
_entity_poly.type
_entity_poly.pdbx_seq_one_letter_code
_entity_poly.pdbx_strand_id
1 'polypeptide(L)' 'MKKDLKYYMSLPYKVEIFPSPEGGYAARVTDLPGCITCAETWDELLFMIEDAKRCWLENTLADGMPIPEPAEPPTEKIA' A
#
# COMPACT_ATOMS: atom_id res chain seq x y z
N MET A 1 -0.72 -17.35 16.27
CA MET A 1 -0.01 -17.29 14.97
C MET A 1 0.76 -15.99 14.92
N LYS A 2 2.03 -16.02 14.51
CA LYS A 2 2.81 -14.79 14.28
C LYS A 2 2.41 -14.23 12.92
N LYS A 3 2.00 -12.97 12.86
CA LYS A 3 1.71 -12.27 11.60
C LYS A 3 3.04 -11.97 10.93
N ASP A 4 3.29 -12.58 9.77
CA ASP A 4 4.52 -12.43 9.00
C ASP A 4 4.31 -11.55 7.76
N LEU A 5 5.37 -11.33 6.97
CA LEU A 5 5.29 -10.52 5.76
C LEU A 5 4.23 -11.05 4.79
N LYS A 6 4.15 -12.38 4.64
CA LYS A 6 3.20 -13.03 3.73
C LYS A 6 1.75 -12.75 4.15
N TYR A 7 1.48 -12.81 5.45
CA TYR A 7 0.17 -12.44 5.99
C TYR A 7 -0.21 -11.01 5.60
N TYR A 8 0.61 -10.01 5.92
CA TYR A 8 0.28 -8.62 5.62
C TYR A 8 0.23 -8.33 4.11
N MET A 9 1.13 -8.92 3.31
CA MET A 9 1.09 -8.74 1.85
C MET A 9 -0.21 -9.25 1.24
N SER A 10 -0.84 -10.28 1.83
CA SER A 10 -2.12 -10.84 1.37
C SER A 10 -3.34 -9.99 1.72
N LEU A 11 -3.21 -9.00 2.62
CA LEU A 11 -4.33 -8.16 3.03
C LEU A 11 -4.67 -7.10 1.97
N PRO A 12 -5.97 -6.77 1.80
CA PRO A 12 -6.46 -5.86 0.78
C PRO A 12 -6.26 -4.40 1.18
N TYR A 13 -5.01 -3.97 1.31
CA TYR A 13 -4.65 -2.58 1.59
C TYR A 13 -5.12 -1.63 0.48
N LYS A 14 -5.81 -0.55 0.87
CA LYS A 14 -6.29 0.46 -0.06
C LYS A 14 -5.12 1.28 -0.60
N VAL A 15 -5.04 1.39 -1.93
CA VAL A 15 -4.12 2.28 -2.62
C VAL A 15 -4.90 3.45 -3.21
N GLU A 16 -4.49 4.67 -2.89
CA GLU A 16 -5.02 5.89 -3.50
C GLU A 16 -4.00 6.43 -4.50
N ILE A 17 -4.47 6.76 -5.70
CA ILE A 17 -3.65 7.26 -6.80
C ILE A 17 -4.07 8.67 -7.14
N PHE A 18 -3.08 9.55 -7.27
CA PHE A 18 -3.22 10.97 -7.55
C PHE A 18 -2.51 11.27 -8.87
N PRO A 19 -3.25 11.57 -9.95
CA PRO A 19 -2.64 12.04 -11.19
C PRO A 19 -2.11 13.47 -11.02
N SER A 20 -0.96 13.77 -11.63
CA SER A 20 -0.40 15.12 -11.65
C SER A 20 -0.82 15.88 -12.91
N PRO A 21 -1.15 17.18 -12.84
CA PRO A 21 -1.38 18.03 -14.01
C PRO A 21 -0.18 18.12 -14.96
N GLU A 22 1.03 17.92 -14.42
CA GLU A 22 2.31 18.00 -15.15
C GLU A 22 2.69 16.68 -15.82
N GLY A 23 1.87 15.63 -15.62
CA GLY A 23 2.14 14.26 -16.06
C GLY A 23 2.62 13.36 -14.92
N GLY A 24 2.44 12.06 -15.08
CA GLY A 24 2.75 11.07 -14.06
C GLY A 24 1.71 10.95 -12.96
N TYR A 25 2.06 10.15 -11.95
CA TYR A 25 1.17 9.70 -10.90
C TYR A 25 1.92 9.62 -9.56
N ALA A 26 1.21 9.89 -8.48
CA ALA A 26 1.63 9.54 -7.13
C ALA A 26 0.66 8.49 -6.56
N ALA A 27 1.14 7.58 -5.74
CA ALA A 27 0.32 6.58 -5.05
C ALA A 27 0.69 6.51 -3.58
N ARG A 28 -0.30 6.22 -2.73
CA ARG A 28 -0.08 5.94 -1.30
C ARG A 28 -0.92 4.76 -0.85
N VAL A 29 -0.41 3.99 0.11
CA VAL A 29 -1.20 3.01 0.84
C VAL A 29 -1.82 3.70 2.05
N THR A 30 -3.15 3.81 2.10
CA THR A 30 -3.84 4.65 3.10
C THR A 30 -3.57 4.19 4.53
N ASP A 31 -3.55 2.88 4.77
CA ASP A 31 -3.38 2.32 6.11
C ASP A 31 -1.90 2.19 6.52
N LEU A 32 -0.93 2.43 5.63
CA LEU A 32 0.51 2.33 5.91
C LEU A 32 1.16 3.73 5.85
N PRO A 33 1.22 4.47 6.97
CA PRO A 33 1.74 5.83 6.97
C PRO A 33 3.16 5.92 6.41
N GLY A 34 3.35 6.83 5.44
CA GLY A 34 4.65 7.03 4.78
C GLY A 34 4.93 6.06 3.63
N CYS A 35 4.07 5.09 3.34
CA CYS A 35 4.18 4.25 2.14
C CYS A 35 3.62 4.99 0.92
N ILE A 36 4.49 5.78 0.27
CA ILE A 36 4.16 6.66 -0.85
C ILE A 36 5.19 6.44 -1.97
N THR A 37 4.75 6.52 -3.22
CA THR A 37 5.63 6.49 -4.40
C THR A 37 5.11 7.40 -5.52
N CYS A 38 5.93 7.67 -6.53
CA CYS A 38 5.53 8.33 -7.76
C CYS A 38 6.20 7.69 -8.98
N ALA A 39 5.54 7.79 -10.13
CA ALA A 39 6.00 7.22 -11.40
C ALA A 39 5.43 8.01 -12.58
N GLU A 40 6.09 7.95 -13.73
CA GLU A 40 5.62 8.65 -14.95
C GLU A 40 4.47 7.91 -15.63
N THR A 41 4.45 6.57 -15.49
CA THR A 41 3.46 5.71 -16.13
C THR A 41 2.64 4.94 -15.11
N TRP A 42 1.44 4.51 -15.53
CA TRP A 42 0.53 3.73 -14.68
C TRP A 42 1.13 2.37 -14.28
N ASP A 43 1.73 1.65 -15.23
CA ASP A 43 2.30 0.32 -14.98
C ASP A 43 3.49 0.39 -14.02
N GLU A 44 4.34 1.40 -14.18
CA GLU A 44 5.46 1.66 -13.26
C GLU A 44 4.94 2.01 -11.86
N LEU A 45 3.89 2.82 -11.76
CA LEU A 45 3.28 3.18 -10.48
C LEU A 45 2.81 1.95 -9.71
N LEU A 46 2.11 1.03 -10.39
CA LEU A 46 1.60 -0.20 -9.79
C LEU A 46 2.74 -1.10 -9.29
N PHE A 47 3.80 -1.24 -10.09
CA PHE A 47 4.98 -1.99 -9.66
C PHE A 47 5.65 -1.35 -8.44
N MET A 48 5.88 -0.04 -8.48
CA MET A 48 6.58 0.69 -7.42
C MET A 48 5.78 0.74 -6.12
N ILE A 49 4.45 0.89 -6.16
CA ILE A 49 3.66 0.95 -4.92
C ILE A 49 3.60 -0.41 -4.23
N GLU A 50 3.60 -1.50 -4.99
CA GLU A 50 3.66 -2.85 -4.44
C GLU A 50 5.03 -3.16 -3.82
N ASP A 51 6.11 -2.70 -4.46
CA ASP A 51 7.47 -2.82 -3.91
C ASP A 51 7.66 -1.94 -2.65
N ALA A 52 7.15 -0.70 -2.68
CA ALA A 52 7.15 0.20 -1.53
C ALA A 52 6.37 -0.41 -0.34
N LYS A 53 5.20 -1.01 -0.60
CA LYS A 53 4.41 -1.74 0.41
C LYS A 53 5.22 -2.88 1.02
N ARG A 54 5.89 -3.69 0.19
CA ARG A 54 6.74 -4.79 0.67
C ARG A 54 7.86 -4.27 1.58
N CYS A 55 8.62 -3.28 1.11
CA CYS A 55 9.73 -2.70 1.87
C CYS A 55 9.27 -2.11 3.21
N TRP A 56 8.16 -1.38 3.21
CA TRP A 56 7.58 -0.81 4.43
C TRP A 56 7.22 -1.90 5.45
N LEU A 57 6.58 -2.97 5.00
CA LEU A 57 6.18 -4.10 5.87
C LEU A 57 7.39 -4.87 6.40
N GLU A 58 8.39 -5.13 5.55
CA GLU A 58 9.63 -5.81 5.94
C GLU A 58 10.38 -5.04 7.03
N ASN A 59 10.58 -3.73 6.83
CA ASN A 59 11.27 -2.88 7.80
C ASN A 59 10.49 -2.79 9.12
N THR A 60 9.17 -2.56 9.05
CA THR A 60 8.33 -2.44 10.25
C THR A 60 8.30 -3.75 11.05
N LEU A 61 8.29 -4.92 10.37
CA LEU A 61 8.42 -6.23 11.00
C LEU A 61 9.79 -6.43 11.65
N ALA A 62 10.87 -6.03 10.97
CA ALA A 62 12.24 -6.15 11.47
C ALA A 62 12.46 -5.30 12.74
N ASP A 63 11.86 -4.11 12.77
CA ASP A 63 11.89 -3.19 13.91
C ASP A 63 10.96 -3.63 15.07
N GLY A 64 10.16 -4.67 14.87
CA GLY A 64 9.20 -5.15 15.88
C GLY A 64 8.05 -4.17 16.14
N MET A 65 7.82 -3.25 15.20
CA MET A 65 6.80 -2.20 15.30
C MET A 65 5.42 -2.75 14.92
N PRO A 66 4.33 -2.21 15.48
CA PRO A 66 2.98 -2.63 15.15
C PRO A 66 2.63 -2.23 13.70
N ILE A 67 2.03 -3.18 12.97
CA ILE A 67 1.52 -2.96 11.61
C ILE A 67 0.00 -2.87 11.65
N PRO A 68 -0.60 -1.77 11.19
CA PRO A 68 -2.04 -1.66 11.06
C PRO A 68 -2.56 -2.58 9.96
N GLU A 69 -3.65 -3.29 10.23
CA GLU A 69 -4.42 -4.00 9.19
C GLU A 69 -5.27 -3.02 8.40
N PRO A 70 -5.64 -3.33 7.15
CA PRO A 70 -6.50 -2.44 6.38
C PRO A 70 -7.86 -2.28 7.05
N ALA A 71 -8.40 -1.07 6.98
CA ALA A 71 -9.79 -0.85 7.35
C ALA A 71 -10.70 -1.80 6.54
N GLU A 72 -11.77 -2.30 7.17
CA GLU A 72 -12.76 -3.11 6.45
C GLU A 72 -13.21 -2.36 5.18
N PRO A 73 -13.26 -3.05 4.02
CA PRO A 73 -13.79 -2.41 2.83
C PRO A 73 -15.22 -1.97 3.13
N PRO A 74 -15.66 -0.78 2.66
CA PRO A 74 -17.04 -0.37 2.82
C PRO A 74 -17.92 -1.50 2.27
N THR A 75 -18.78 -2.04 3.12
CA THR A 75 -19.77 -3.07 2.78
C THR A 75 -20.91 -2.45 1.98
N GLU A 76 -20.59 -1.74 0.90
CA GLU A 76 -21.58 -1.39 -0.09
C GLU A 76 -21.89 -2.66 -0.87
N LYS A 77 -23.03 -3.27 -0.52
CA LYS A 77 -23.69 -4.23 -1.37
C LYS A 77 -23.81 -3.58 -2.74
N ILE A 78 -23.02 -4.08 -3.69
CA ILE A 78 -23.26 -3.90 -5.11
C ILE A 78 -24.69 -4.41 -5.35
N ALA A 79 -25.63 -3.47 -5.42
CA ALA A 79 -27.03 -3.68 -5.71
C ALA A 79 -27.26 -3.75 -7.22
#